data_AF-A0A6J2WSC8-F1
#
_entry.id   AF-A0A6J2WSC8-F1
#
_cell.length_a   1.000
_cell.length_b   1.000
_cell.length_c   1.000
_cell.angle_alpha   90.00
_cell.angle_beta   90.00
_cell.angle_gamma   90.00
#
_symmetry.space_group_name_H-M   'P 1'
#
loop_
_entity.id
_entity.type
_entity.pdbx_description
1 polymer ?
#
loop_
_entity_poly.entity_id
_entity_poly.type
_entity_poly.pdbx_seq_one_letter_code
_entity_poly.pdbx_strand_id
1 'polypeptide(L)' 'MDQTMSSKLQSSNNIAQARRTVQQLKLEANIERIKVSKASADLMNYCGEHAKYDPLLMGIPASENPFKDKKPCTIL' A
#
# COMPACT_ATOMS: atom_id res chain seq x y z
N MET A 1 -31.36 -22.40 -34.71
CA MET A 1 -31.98 -22.27 -33.37
C MET A 1 -30.89 -22.09 -32.29
N ASP A 2 -29.84 -21.29 -32.55
CA ASP A 2 -28.61 -21.27 -31.72
C ASP A 2 -28.40 -19.98 -30.90
N GLN A 3 -29.06 -18.88 -31.26
CA GLN A 3 -28.87 -17.58 -30.56
C GLN A 3 -29.50 -17.54 -29.16
N THR A 4 -30.49 -18.37 -28.87
CA THR A 4 -31.22 -18.38 -27.58
C THR A 4 -30.45 -19.12 -26.47
N MET A 5 -29.56 -20.06 -26.81
CA MET A 5 -28.72 -20.78 -25.84
C MET A 5 -27.49 -19.96 -25.40
N SER A 6 -26.83 -19.29 -26.35
CA SER A 6 -25.63 -18.48 -26.10
C SER A 6 -25.90 -17.27 -25.19
N SER A 7 -27.04 -16.58 -25.40
CA SER A 7 -27.47 -15.45 -24.57
C SER A 7 -27.83 -15.84 -23.13
N LYS A 8 -28.41 -17.03 -22.93
CA LYS A 8 -28.71 -17.57 -21.60
C LYS A 8 -27.45 -17.93 -20.81
N LEU A 9 -26.44 -18.52 -21.47
CA LEU A 9 -25.15 -18.85 -20.87
C LEU A 9 -24.36 -17.60 -20.43
N GLN A 10 -24.37 -16.53 -21.25
CA GLN A 10 -23.79 -15.23 -20.88
C GLN A 10 -24.51 -14.60 -19.69
N SER A 11 -25.85 -14.64 -19.66
CA SER A 11 -26.64 -14.11 -18.55
C SER A 11 -26.39 -14.86 -17.23
N SER A 12 -26.28 -16.20 -17.27
CA SER A 12 -25.92 -17.01 -16.09
C SER A 12 -24.50 -16.74 -15.57
N ASN A 13 -23.54 -16.49 -16.46
CA ASN A 13 -22.18 -16.10 -16.06
C ASN A 13 -22.14 -14.73 -15.37
N ASN A 14 -22.93 -13.77 -15.87
CA ASN A 14 -23.09 -12.46 -15.23
C ASN A 14 -23.72 -12.58 -13.83
N ILE A 15 -24.71 -13.47 -13.66
CA ILE A 15 -25.34 -13.71 -12.35
C ILE A 15 -24.34 -14.39 -11.38
N ALA A 16 -23.55 -15.35 -11.84
CA ALA A 16 -22.55 -16.02 -11.01
C ALA A 16 -21.43 -15.05 -10.59
N GLN A 17 -21.00 -14.16 -11.48
CA GLN A 17 -20.06 -13.09 -11.16
C GLN A 17 -20.65 -12.10 -10.16
N ALA A 18 -21.88 -11.62 -10.39
CA ALA A 18 -22.54 -10.70 -9.47
C ALA A 18 -22.69 -11.30 -8.07
N ARG A 19 -23.04 -12.59 -7.96
CA ARG A 19 -23.10 -13.31 -6.68
C ARG A 19 -21.75 -13.33 -5.96
N ARG A 20 -20.66 -13.62 -6.67
CA ARG A 20 -19.30 -13.59 -6.11
C ARG A 20 -18.93 -12.18 -5.62
N THR A 21 -19.22 -11.15 -6.41
CA THR A 21 -18.99 -9.75 -6.00
C THR A 21 -19.78 -9.40 -4.75
N VAL A 22 -21.06 -9.76 -4.67
CA VAL A 22 -21.88 -9.51 -3.46
C VAL A 22 -21.33 -10.26 -2.25
N GLN A 23 -20.87 -11.49 -2.42
CA GLN A 23 -20.22 -12.24 -1.33
C GLN A 23 -18.95 -11.51 -0.84
N GLN A 24 -18.10 -11.03 -1.76
CA GLN A 24 -16.91 -10.26 -1.43
C GLN A 24 -17.25 -8.96 -0.68
N LEU A 25 -18.20 -8.18 -1.21
CA LEU A 25 -18.62 -6.93 -0.59
C LEU A 25 -19.21 -7.12 0.80
N LYS A 26 -19.93 -8.22 1.05
CA LYS A 26 -20.42 -8.56 2.39
C LYS A 26 -19.27 -8.82 3.37
N LEU A 27 -18.20 -9.47 2.93
CA LEU A 27 -17.02 -9.67 3.76
C LEU A 27 -16.34 -8.33 4.07
N GLU A 28 -16.13 -7.49 3.06
CA GLU A 28 -15.48 -6.18 3.23
C GLU A 28 -16.30 -5.19 4.07
N ALA A 29 -17.62 -5.25 3.96
CA ALA A 29 -18.53 -4.43 4.76
C ALA A 29 -18.45 -4.77 6.26
N ASN A 30 -18.14 -6.04 6.59
CA ASN A 30 -18.00 -6.52 7.96
C ASN A 30 -16.62 -6.26 8.58
N ILE A 31 -15.70 -5.62 7.86
CA ILE A 31 -14.39 -5.23 8.42
C ILE A 31 -14.60 -4.09 9.42
N GLU A 32 -14.20 -4.32 10.67
CA GLU A 32 -14.19 -3.30 11.70
C GLU A 32 -13.16 -2.22 11.36
N ARG A 33 -13.61 -0.96 11.29
CA ARG A 33 -12.75 0.19 11.00
C ARG A 33 -12.45 0.96 12.28
N ILE A 34 -11.22 1.45 12.38
CA ILE A 34 -10.84 2.43 13.39
C ILE A 34 -11.20 3.85 12.93
N LYS A 35 -11.32 4.78 13.89
CA LYS A 35 -11.52 6.20 13.58
C LYS A 35 -10.31 6.75 12.81
N VAL A 36 -10.57 7.57 11.79
CA VAL A 36 -9.52 8.25 11.01
C VAL A 36 -8.60 9.06 11.92
N SER A 37 -9.16 9.79 12.90
CA SER A 37 -8.36 10.53 13.89
C SER A 37 -7.36 9.68 14.65
N LYS A 38 -7.70 8.42 14.96
CA LYS A 38 -6.81 7.49 15.64
C LYS A 38 -5.72 7.02 14.69
N ALA A 39 -6.08 6.59 13.49
CA ALA A 39 -5.12 6.19 12.47
C ALA A 39 -4.12 7.31 12.15
N SER A 40 -4.59 8.55 12.03
CA SER A 40 -3.73 9.72 11.83
C SER A 40 -2.77 9.95 12.99
N ALA A 41 -3.24 9.85 14.23
CA ALA A 41 -2.37 9.98 15.41
C ALA A 41 -1.31 8.87 15.46
N ASP A 42 -1.70 7.63 15.16
CA ASP A 42 -0.78 6.49 15.13
C ASP A 42 0.31 6.69 14.07
N LEU A 43 -0.05 7.19 12.88
CA LEU A 43 0.91 7.54 11.82
C LEU A 43 1.85 8.68 12.24
N MET A 44 1.32 9.74 12.86
CA MET A 44 2.13 10.87 13.34
C MET A 44 3.11 10.43 14.42
N ASN A 45 2.68 9.60 15.36
CA ASN A 45 3.52 9.05 16.42
C ASN A 45 4.64 8.19 15.82
N TYR A 46 4.30 7.28 14.91
CA TYR A 46 5.29 6.44 14.25
C TYR A 46 6.36 7.27 13.52
N CYS A 47 5.94 8.25 12.73
CA CYS A 47 6.85 9.16 12.06
C CYS A 47 7.71 9.94 13.06
N GLY A 48 7.14 10.46 14.14
CA GLY A 48 7.87 11.20 15.17
C GLY A 48 8.93 10.37 15.90
N GLU A 49 8.60 9.12 16.24
CA GLU A 49 9.52 8.18 16.91
C GLU A 49 10.72 7.82 16.03
N HIS A 50 10.49 7.67 14.72
CA HIS A 50 11.49 7.23 13.76
C HIS A 50 12.20 8.38 13.04
N ALA A 51 11.67 9.60 13.09
CA ALA A 51 12.23 10.78 12.44
C ALA A 51 13.72 10.97 12.75
N LYS A 52 14.11 10.80 14.02
CA LYS A 52 15.49 11.00 14.46
C LYS A 52 16.50 9.98 13.88
N TYR A 53 16.00 8.85 13.38
CA TYR A 53 16.80 7.79 12.78
C TYR A 53 16.75 7.80 11.26
N ASP A 54 15.96 8.68 10.65
CA ASP A 54 15.88 8.83 9.21
C ASP A 54 17.02 9.74 8.71
N PRO A 55 18.02 9.18 8.00
CA PRO A 55 19.16 9.94 7.48
C PRO A 55 18.76 11.03 6.48
N LEU A 56 17.62 10.87 5.80
CA LEU A 56 17.14 11.82 4.81
C LEU A 56 16.39 12.99 5.45
N LEU A 57 15.84 12.78 6.65
CA LEU A 57 15.13 13.82 7.39
C LEU A 57 16.07 14.63 8.30
N MET A 58 16.88 13.95 9.13
CA MET A 58 17.77 14.62 10.07
C MET A 58 19.14 14.98 9.46
N GLY A 59 19.48 14.36 8.34
CA GLY A 59 20.83 14.39 7.80
C GLY A 59 21.77 13.46 8.58
N ILE A 60 22.83 13.02 7.92
CA ILE A 60 23.93 12.28 8.53
C ILE A 60 25.25 12.99 8.25
N PRO A 61 26.26 12.83 9.13
CA PRO A 61 27.60 13.30 8.85
C PRO A 61 28.12 12.73 7.54
N ALA A 62 28.91 13.54 6.82
CA ALA A 62 29.46 13.14 5.53
C ALA A 62 30.32 11.84 5.66
N SER A 63 30.99 11.62 6.79
CA SER A 63 31.75 10.38 7.05
C SER A 63 30.90 9.12 7.14
N GLU A 64 29.65 9.24 7.58
CA GLU A 64 28.69 8.13 7.70
C GLU A 64 27.90 7.91 6.41
N ASN A 65 27.88 8.91 5.51
CA ASN A 65 27.22 8.82 4.22
C ASN A 65 27.99 7.88 3.27
N PRO A 66 27.44 6.71 2.91
CA PRO A 66 28.09 5.76 2.00
C PRO A 66 28.27 6.32 0.57
N PHE A 67 27.50 7.35 0.21
CA PHE A 67 27.52 8.00 -1.09
C PHE A 67 28.40 9.25 -1.13
N LYS A 68 29.19 9.54 -0.09
CA LYS A 68 30.12 10.67 -0.10
C LYS A 68 31.24 10.45 -1.11
N ASP A 69 31.60 11.51 -1.83
CA ASP A 69 32.78 11.53 -2.69
C ASP A 69 34.05 11.16 -1.93
N LYS A 70 34.77 10.16 -2.44
CA LYS A 70 36.10 9.82 -1.92
C LYS A 70 37.03 10.97 -2.25
N LYS A 71 37.71 11.53 -1.23
CA LYS A 71 38.80 12.46 -1.48
C LYS A 71 39.86 11.73 -2.32
N PRO A 72 40.42 12.33 -3.38
CA PRO A 72 41.53 11.73 -4.10
C PRO A 72 42.69 11.54 -3.10
N CYS A 73 43.16 10.30 -2.97
CA CYS A 73 44.34 9.99 -2.17
C CYS A 73 45.57 10.33 -3.01
N THR A 74 46.27 11.42 -2.70
CA THR A 74 47.58 11.69 -3.27
C THR A 74 48.61 10.87 -2.50
N ILE A 75 49.23 9.90 -3.16
CA ILE A 75 50.43 9.24 -2.63
C ILE A 75 51.57 10.25 -2.78
N LEU A 76 52.16 10.65 -1.65
CA LEU A 76 53.36 11.49 -1.57
C LEU A 76 54.61 10.62 -1.64
#